data_AF-A0A423VH37-F1
#
_entry.id   AF-A0A423VH37-F1
#
_cell.length_a   1.000
_cell.length_b   1.000
_cell.length_c   1.000
_cell.angle_alpha   90.00
_cell.angle_beta   90.00
_cell.angle_gamma   90.00
#
_symmetry.space_group_name_H-M   'P 1'
#
loop_
_entity.id
_entity.type
_entity.pdbx_description
1 polymer ?
#
loop_
_entity_poly.entity_id
_entity_poly.type
_entity_poly.pdbx_seq_one_letter_code
_entity_poly.pdbx_strand_id
1 'polypeptide(L)'
;MDDHANAEPVRGVIYQRIARYQILFFDCMTPLLKKELNNAISVHSDVLQLPQLKSGDLNRILYQIADLDTLDDRLMDHWTKVHGNLVSRAALLLDICLFQMFLTAKLLEDYMGKSYNAVPWVLGQANVVEQHSAGTANDGSKTAAYQVHIIYPVEELSLNRIHVENKLKAAAARQQHPGGDIQRLIDQCDWPNLATALINDRELAAELFQQTPLNPECFNANTGKKVLLRIDEVTAKYFTQLTSSSIYTLSKQAIHRSARRGSSTTDPTTPDILRYKEEPALVAGAKSLYDRLANGLRLGGTSTKLRSLAHTASSASLDEKSRLMGAGKRSE
;
A
#
# COMPACT_ATOMS: atom_id res chain seq x y z
N MET A 1 39.80 -25.59 23.24
CA MET A 1 38.51 -26.10 23.71
C MET A 1 37.51 -24.98 23.51
N ASP A 2 36.70 -25.14 22.46
CA ASP A 2 35.28 -24.80 22.35
C ASP A 2 34.79 -23.36 22.53
N ASP A 3 35.30 -22.44 21.72
CA ASP A 3 34.59 -21.18 21.40
C ASP A 3 33.50 -21.37 20.32
N HIS A 4 33.38 -22.58 19.74
CA HIS A 4 32.31 -22.93 18.78
C HIS A 4 30.93 -23.09 19.44
N ALA A 5 30.86 -23.18 20.77
CA ALA A 5 29.62 -23.46 21.51
C ALA A 5 28.62 -22.28 21.56
N ASN A 6 29.05 -21.04 21.30
CA ASN A 6 28.19 -19.86 21.48
C ASN A 6 27.45 -19.40 20.21
N ALA A 7 27.86 -19.83 19.02
CA ALA A 7 27.24 -19.38 17.76
C ALA A 7 26.02 -20.23 17.35
N GLU A 8 26.01 -21.53 17.67
CA GLU A 8 24.91 -22.44 17.32
C GLU A 8 23.56 -22.06 17.98
N PRO A 9 23.49 -21.71 19.28
CA PRO A 9 22.25 -21.26 19.90
C PRO A 9 21.69 -19.97 19.25
N VAL A 10 22.58 -19.03 18.92
CA VAL A 10 22.21 -17.77 18.23
C VAL A 10 21.63 -18.05 16.85
N ARG A 11 22.29 -18.90 16.06
CA ARG A 11 21.79 -19.30 14.74
C ARG A 11 20.45 -20.01 14.85
N GLY A 12 20.27 -20.85 15.87
CA GLY A 12 18.98 -21.48 16.19
C GLY A 12 17.85 -20.48 16.43
N VAL A 13 18.11 -19.41 17.17
CA VAL A 13 17.13 -18.31 17.39
C VAL A 13 16.78 -17.62 16.07
N ILE A 14 17.77 -17.32 15.23
CA ILE A 14 17.55 -16.67 13.92
C ILE A 14 16.72 -17.55 12.99
N TYR A 15 17.00 -18.86 12.92
CA TYR A 15 16.18 -19.81 12.15
C TYR A 15 14.73 -19.85 12.64
N GLN A 16 14.51 -19.83 13.96
CA GLN A 16 13.15 -19.80 14.52
C GLN A 16 12.41 -18.51 14.16
N ARG A 17 13.08 -17.35 14.15
CA ARG A 17 12.49 -16.07 13.72
C ARG A 17 12.05 -16.11 12.27
N ILE A 18 12.92 -16.57 11.36
CA ILE A 18 12.58 -16.74 9.94
C ILE A 18 11.36 -17.65 9.77
N ALA A 19 11.33 -18.79 10.45
CA ALA A 19 10.21 -19.72 10.37
C ALA A 19 8.89 -19.09 10.86
N ARG A 20 8.92 -18.30 11.95
CA ARG A 20 7.75 -17.55 12.43
C ARG A 20 7.26 -16.56 11.39
N TYR A 21 8.16 -15.77 10.79
CA TYR A 21 7.78 -14.82 9.74
C TYR A 21 7.15 -15.51 8.54
N GLN A 22 7.69 -16.64 8.11
CA GLN A 22 7.11 -17.43 7.03
C GLN A 22 5.68 -17.91 7.33
N ILE A 23 5.37 -18.25 8.60
CA ILE A 23 4.01 -18.61 9.01
C ILE A 23 3.07 -17.39 8.97
N LEU A 24 3.54 -16.19 9.28
CA LEU A 24 2.71 -14.99 9.23
C LEU A 24 2.24 -14.64 7.80
N PHE A 25 2.91 -15.16 6.76
CA PHE A 25 2.49 -14.95 5.36
C PHE A 25 1.12 -15.55 5.02
N PHE A 26 0.57 -16.44 5.85
CA PHE A 26 -0.74 -17.04 5.64
C PHE A 26 -1.90 -16.12 6.03
N ASP A 27 -1.64 -14.95 6.64
CA ASP A 27 -2.70 -13.96 6.94
C ASP A 27 -2.94 -12.99 5.77
N CYS A 28 -4.11 -12.36 5.72
CA CYS A 28 -4.43 -11.26 4.81
C CYS A 28 -3.67 -9.98 5.21
N MET A 29 -2.38 -9.95 4.89
CA MET A 29 -1.48 -8.82 5.19
C MET A 29 -1.69 -7.66 4.24
N THR A 30 -1.42 -6.46 4.74
CA THR A 30 -1.24 -5.26 3.92
C THR A 30 0.05 -5.36 3.09
N PRO A 31 0.15 -4.65 1.94
CA PRO A 31 1.37 -4.60 1.16
C PRO A 31 2.62 -4.19 1.95
N LEU A 32 2.51 -3.17 2.82
CA LEU A 32 3.63 -2.69 3.64
C LEU A 32 4.09 -3.77 4.62
N LEU A 33 3.18 -4.36 5.39
CA LEU A 33 3.52 -5.40 6.36
C LEU A 33 4.17 -6.62 5.69
N LYS A 34 3.70 -6.99 4.48
CA LYS A 34 4.33 -8.03 3.65
C LYS A 34 5.76 -7.66 3.24
N LYS A 35 6.00 -6.39 2.87
CA LYS A 35 7.34 -5.89 2.50
C LYS A 35 8.29 -5.91 3.70
N GLU A 36 7.81 -5.51 4.87
CA GLU A 36 8.59 -5.54 6.12
C GLU A 36 8.93 -6.96 6.55
N LEU A 37 8.00 -7.91 6.45
CA LEU A 37 8.27 -9.33 6.72
C LEU A 37 9.30 -9.91 5.75
N ASN A 38 9.20 -9.60 4.46
CA ASN A 38 10.21 -10.01 3.48
C ASN A 38 11.59 -9.43 3.81
N ASN A 39 11.64 -8.15 4.18
CA ASN A 39 12.88 -7.50 4.61
C ASN A 39 13.45 -8.15 5.87
N ALA A 40 12.62 -8.43 6.87
CA ALA A 40 13.03 -9.12 8.09
C ALA A 40 13.61 -10.50 7.78
N ILE A 41 12.96 -11.30 6.93
CA ILE A 41 13.49 -12.59 6.49
C ILE A 41 14.84 -12.43 5.78
N SER A 42 14.98 -11.43 4.89
CA SER A 42 16.23 -11.17 4.17
C SER A 42 17.37 -10.84 5.13
N VAL A 43 17.17 -9.86 6.02
CA VAL A 43 18.19 -9.42 6.98
C VAL A 43 18.60 -10.58 7.91
N HIS A 44 17.64 -11.35 8.42
CA HIS A 44 17.95 -12.54 9.23
C HIS A 44 18.71 -13.61 8.44
N SER A 45 18.36 -13.82 7.16
CA SER A 45 19.05 -14.77 6.28
C SER A 45 20.48 -14.34 5.97
N ASP A 46 20.71 -13.04 5.77
CA ASP A 46 22.04 -12.49 5.50
C ASP A 46 22.98 -12.71 6.70
N VAL A 47 22.46 -12.57 7.93
CA VAL A 47 23.22 -12.88 9.16
C VAL A 47 23.57 -14.37 9.23
N LEU A 48 22.69 -15.27 8.78
CA LEU A 48 23.00 -16.70 8.73
C LEU A 48 24.07 -17.06 7.68
N GLN A 49 24.19 -16.27 6.61
CA GLN A 49 25.19 -16.50 5.56
C GLN A 49 26.60 -16.03 5.93
N LEU A 50 26.75 -15.29 7.04
CA LEU A 50 28.06 -14.90 7.53
C LEU A 50 28.88 -16.17 7.85
N PRO A 51 30.18 -16.22 7.49
CA PRO A 51 31.06 -17.33 7.81
C PRO A 51 31.04 -17.64 9.31
N GLN A 52 31.42 -18.85 9.73
CA GLN A 52 31.71 -19.11 11.14
C GLN A 52 32.81 -18.14 11.60
N LEU A 53 32.38 -17.09 12.27
CA LEU A 53 33.22 -15.99 12.68
C LEU A 53 34.18 -16.48 13.76
N LYS A 54 35.45 -16.04 13.67
CA LYS A 54 36.48 -16.38 14.65
C LYS A 54 36.12 -15.71 15.98
N SER A 55 36.61 -16.25 17.09
CA SER A 55 36.28 -15.85 18.47
C SER A 55 36.50 -14.37 18.83
N GLY A 56 37.04 -13.53 17.94
CA GLY A 56 37.18 -12.07 18.10
C GLY A 56 36.00 -11.22 17.58
N ASP A 57 35.04 -11.79 16.86
CA ASP A 57 33.94 -11.05 16.23
C ASP A 57 32.64 -11.02 17.06
N LEU A 58 32.68 -11.52 18.30
CA LEU A 58 31.51 -11.67 19.18
C LEU A 58 30.75 -10.34 19.39
N ASN A 59 31.46 -9.22 19.56
CA ASN A 59 30.83 -7.91 19.72
C ASN A 59 30.06 -7.48 18.47
N ARG A 60 30.59 -7.74 17.26
CA ARG A 60 29.89 -7.44 16.01
C ARG A 60 28.61 -8.26 15.88
N ILE A 61 28.65 -9.52 16.30
CA ILE A 61 27.47 -10.40 16.34
C ILE A 61 26.44 -9.87 17.35
N LEU A 62 26.86 -9.50 18.56
CA LEU A 62 25.96 -8.97 19.59
C LEU A 62 25.28 -7.65 19.16
N TYR A 63 26.02 -6.75 18.50
CA TYR A 63 25.44 -5.54 17.91
C TYR A 63 24.42 -5.86 16.81
N GLN A 64 24.75 -6.80 15.92
CA GLN A 64 23.81 -7.23 14.88
C GLN A 64 22.56 -7.91 15.45
N ILE A 65 22.67 -8.68 16.54
CA ILE A 65 21.52 -9.27 17.22
C ILE A 65 20.63 -8.19 17.84
N ALA A 66 21.22 -7.17 18.47
CA ALA A 66 20.44 -6.05 19.01
C ALA A 66 19.69 -5.28 17.91
N ASP A 67 20.28 -5.18 16.71
CA ASP A 67 19.60 -4.62 15.54
C ASP A 67 18.45 -5.53 15.06
N LEU A 68 18.61 -6.86 15.12
CA LEU A 68 17.54 -7.82 14.82
C LEU A 68 16.40 -7.75 15.86
N ASP A 69 16.71 -7.59 17.14
CA ASP A 69 15.69 -7.43 18.20
C ASP A 69 14.90 -6.14 17.99
N THR A 70 15.58 -5.04 17.66
CA THR A 70 14.93 -3.77 17.32
C THR A 70 14.04 -3.89 16.08
N LEU A 71 14.47 -4.68 15.09
CA LEU A 71 13.67 -4.95 13.89
C LEU A 71 12.41 -5.76 14.23
N ASP A 72 12.55 -6.78 15.07
CA ASP A 72 11.45 -7.62 15.54
C ASP A 72 10.42 -6.80 16.32
N ASP A 73 10.87 -5.94 17.25
CA ASP A 73 10.00 -5.06 18.03
C ASP A 73 9.19 -4.13 17.13
N ARG A 74 9.84 -3.47 16.15
CA ARG A 74 9.15 -2.59 15.18
C ARG A 74 8.12 -3.36 14.35
N LEU A 75 8.48 -4.57 13.91
CA LEU A 75 7.59 -5.40 13.12
C LEU A 75 6.38 -5.85 13.94
N MET A 76 6.57 -6.21 15.21
CA MET A 76 5.49 -6.62 16.11
C MET A 76 4.60 -5.44 16.52
N ASP A 77 5.15 -4.25 16.70
CA ASP A 77 4.39 -3.02 16.90
C ASP A 77 3.51 -2.73 15.70
N HIS A 78 4.08 -2.81 14.49
CA HIS A 78 3.32 -2.61 13.27
C HIS A 78 2.25 -3.70 13.07
N TRP A 79 2.60 -4.98 13.30
CA TRP A 79 1.66 -6.10 13.27
C TRP A 79 0.46 -5.83 14.17
N THR A 80 0.71 -5.41 15.41
CA THR A 80 -0.32 -5.10 16.42
C THR A 80 -1.20 -3.93 15.98
N LYS A 81 -0.63 -2.92 15.31
CA LYS A 81 -1.39 -1.79 14.76
C LYS A 81 -2.34 -2.22 13.63
N VAL A 82 -1.85 -3.02 12.68
CA VAL A 82 -2.65 -3.53 11.55
C VAL A 82 -3.74 -4.49 12.04
N HIS A 83 -3.40 -5.35 13.02
CA HIS A 83 -4.26 -6.43 13.50
C HIS A 83 -5.03 -6.09 14.77
N GLY A 84 -5.00 -4.84 15.23
CA GLY A 84 -5.43 -4.44 16.58
C GLY A 84 -6.77 -5.02 17.02
N ASN A 85 -7.87 -4.56 16.43
CA ASN A 85 -9.19 -5.18 16.62
C ASN A 85 -9.88 -5.45 15.29
N LEU A 86 -10.87 -6.33 15.31
CA LEU A 86 -11.59 -6.79 14.11
C LEU A 86 -12.19 -5.62 13.30
N VAL A 87 -12.75 -4.61 13.97
CA VAL A 87 -13.43 -3.48 13.32
C VAL A 87 -12.41 -2.57 12.64
N SER A 88 -11.34 -2.20 13.36
CA SER A 88 -10.27 -1.35 12.81
C SER A 88 -9.55 -2.03 11.65
N ARG A 89 -9.28 -3.34 11.76
CA ARG A 89 -8.68 -4.12 10.67
C ARG A 89 -9.60 -4.17 9.45
N ALA A 90 -10.90 -4.43 9.64
CA ALA A 90 -11.86 -4.47 8.53
C ALA A 90 -11.99 -3.09 7.84
N ALA A 91 -12.00 -2.01 8.61
CA ALA A 91 -12.03 -0.65 8.07
C ALA A 91 -10.79 -0.34 7.23
N LEU A 92 -9.59 -0.67 7.74
CA LEU A 92 -8.34 -0.53 7.00
C LEU A 92 -8.36 -1.30 5.67
N LEU A 93 -8.73 -2.57 5.70
CA LEU A 93 -8.78 -3.40 4.48
C LEU A 93 -9.82 -2.89 3.47
N LEU A 94 -10.94 -2.34 3.95
CA LEU A 94 -11.92 -1.70 3.08
C LEU A 94 -11.34 -0.45 2.41
N ASP A 95 -10.70 0.44 3.17
CA ASP A 95 -10.07 1.64 2.61
C ASP A 95 -8.99 1.28 1.60
N ILE A 96 -8.11 0.32 1.92
CA ILE A 96 -7.11 -0.23 0.99
C ILE A 96 -7.78 -0.70 -0.31
N CYS A 97 -8.86 -1.49 -0.22
CA CYS A 97 -9.58 -1.97 -1.38
C CYS A 97 -10.16 -0.82 -2.23
N LEU A 98 -10.73 0.20 -1.58
CA LEU A 98 -11.33 1.34 -2.26
C LEU A 98 -10.27 2.22 -2.94
N PHE A 99 -9.11 2.43 -2.30
CA PHE A 99 -7.96 3.07 -2.94
C PHE A 99 -7.47 2.28 -4.14
N GLN A 100 -7.31 0.96 -4.03
CA GLN A 100 -6.91 0.11 -5.14
C GLN A 100 -7.85 0.23 -6.33
N MET A 101 -9.17 0.19 -6.09
CA MET A 101 -10.19 0.36 -7.12
C MET A 101 -10.13 1.75 -7.76
N PHE A 102 -10.08 2.80 -6.95
CA PHE A 102 -10.02 4.18 -7.41
C PHE A 102 -8.80 4.45 -8.28
N LEU A 103 -7.61 4.12 -7.79
CA LEU A 103 -6.35 4.40 -8.47
C LEU A 103 -6.24 3.63 -9.79
N THR A 104 -6.68 2.37 -9.79
CA THR A 104 -6.75 1.57 -11.03
C THR A 104 -7.70 2.19 -12.04
N ALA A 105 -8.89 2.61 -11.61
CA ALA A 105 -9.85 3.23 -12.50
C ALA A 105 -9.32 4.56 -13.07
N LYS A 106 -8.62 5.36 -12.27
CA LYS A 106 -7.97 6.59 -12.74
C LYS A 106 -6.86 6.32 -13.75
N LEU A 107 -5.99 5.34 -13.52
CA LEU A 107 -4.96 4.95 -14.48
C LEU A 107 -5.57 4.45 -15.80
N LEU A 108 -6.68 3.71 -15.71
CA LEU A 108 -7.42 3.26 -16.90
C LEU A 108 -8.08 4.43 -17.66
N GLU A 109 -8.58 5.43 -16.96
CA GLU A 109 -9.08 6.66 -17.58
C GLU A 109 -7.95 7.41 -18.29
N ASP A 110 -6.84 7.62 -17.59
CA ASP A 110 -5.70 8.42 -18.04
C ASP A 110 -5.00 7.82 -19.27
N TYR A 111 -4.89 6.48 -19.33
CA TYR A 111 -4.04 5.80 -20.31
C TYR A 111 -4.79 4.85 -21.26
N MET A 112 -6.06 4.53 -20.97
CA MET A 112 -6.86 3.63 -21.80
C MET A 112 -8.19 4.23 -22.26
N GLY A 113 -8.48 5.49 -21.89
CA GLY A 113 -9.71 6.17 -22.29
C GLY A 113 -10.98 5.58 -21.68
N LYS A 114 -10.86 4.82 -20.58
CA LYS A 114 -12.00 4.27 -19.85
C LYS A 114 -12.56 5.33 -18.92
N SER A 115 -13.75 5.86 -19.20
CA SER A 115 -14.37 6.89 -18.35
C SER A 115 -14.46 6.45 -16.89
N TYR A 116 -14.07 7.32 -15.97
CA TYR A 116 -14.22 7.12 -14.55
C TYR A 116 -15.12 8.20 -13.95
N ASN A 117 -16.19 7.78 -13.27
CA ASN A 117 -17.06 8.68 -12.52
C ASN A 117 -16.70 8.58 -11.04
N ALA A 118 -16.38 9.72 -10.43
CA ALA A 118 -16.07 9.77 -9.01
C ALA A 118 -17.26 9.28 -8.17
N VAL A 119 -17.05 8.20 -7.44
CA VAL A 119 -18.06 7.64 -6.51
C VAL A 119 -18.10 8.43 -5.20
N PRO A 120 -19.21 8.39 -4.43
CA PRO A 120 -19.35 9.13 -3.17
C PRO A 120 -18.18 8.98 -2.19
N TRP A 121 -17.57 7.80 -2.12
CA TRP A 121 -16.38 7.58 -1.28
C TRP A 121 -15.21 8.49 -1.67
N VAL A 122 -14.90 8.64 -2.98
CA VAL A 122 -13.82 9.52 -3.44
C VAL A 122 -14.08 10.98 -3.06
N LEU A 123 -15.33 11.41 -3.12
CA LEU A 123 -15.73 12.76 -2.74
C LEU A 123 -15.56 12.99 -1.23
N GLY A 124 -15.95 11.99 -0.43
CA GLY A 124 -15.72 11.98 1.01
C GLY A 124 -14.24 12.11 1.33
N GLN A 125 -13.38 11.29 0.70
CA GLN A 125 -11.94 11.34 0.92
C GLN A 125 -11.30 12.65 0.45
N ALA A 126 -11.66 13.16 -0.72
CA ALA A 126 -11.16 14.44 -1.21
C ALA A 126 -11.49 15.59 -0.24
N ASN A 127 -12.70 15.62 0.30
CA ASN A 127 -13.11 16.60 1.31
C ASN A 127 -12.29 16.45 2.62
N VAL A 128 -11.98 15.22 3.06
CA VAL A 128 -11.08 15.00 4.21
C VAL A 128 -9.69 15.59 3.95
N VAL A 129 -9.13 15.37 2.76
CA VAL A 129 -7.83 15.95 2.37
C VAL A 129 -7.89 17.48 2.29
N GLU A 130 -8.95 18.05 1.71
CA GLU A 130 -9.13 19.50 1.61
C GLU A 130 -9.25 20.17 2.98
N GLN A 131 -10.04 19.61 3.88
CA GLN A 131 -10.21 20.14 5.24
C GLN A 131 -8.89 20.14 6.02
N HIS A 132 -8.07 19.09 5.85
CA HIS A 132 -6.73 19.02 6.42
C HIS A 132 -5.79 20.07 5.79
N SER A 133 -5.78 20.16 4.45
CA SER A 133 -4.91 21.09 3.70
C SER A 133 -5.21 22.56 4.02
N ALA A 134 -6.47 22.90 4.27
CA ALA A 134 -6.92 24.25 4.58
C ALA A 134 -6.64 24.69 6.03
N GLY A 135 -6.03 23.84 6.88
CA GLY A 135 -5.84 24.13 8.31
C GLY A 135 -7.15 24.23 9.10
N THR A 136 -8.28 23.86 8.50
CA THR A 136 -9.61 23.86 9.14
C THR A 136 -9.83 22.65 10.06
N ALA A 137 -8.81 21.80 10.20
CA ALA A 137 -8.77 20.65 11.10
C ALA A 137 -8.42 21.03 12.57
N ASN A 138 -8.88 22.19 13.04
CA ASN A 138 -8.83 22.54 14.47
C ASN A 138 -9.71 21.63 15.35
N ASP A 139 -10.49 20.75 14.73
CA ASP A 139 -11.25 19.70 15.38
C ASP A 139 -10.44 18.39 15.35
N GLY A 140 -10.14 17.84 16.54
CA GLY A 140 -9.40 16.59 16.70
C GLY A 140 -10.01 15.41 15.95
N SER A 141 -11.33 15.43 15.70
CA SER A 141 -12.01 14.39 14.91
C SER A 141 -11.60 14.40 13.43
N LYS A 142 -11.31 15.58 12.85
CA LYS A 142 -10.95 15.71 11.42
C LYS A 142 -9.51 15.28 11.17
N THR A 143 -8.61 15.64 12.09
CA THR A 143 -7.23 15.17 12.10
C THR A 143 -7.17 13.66 12.25
N ALA A 144 -8.03 13.08 13.10
CA ALA A 144 -8.16 11.62 13.23
C ALA A 144 -8.67 10.97 11.94
N ALA A 145 -9.70 11.53 11.29
CA ALA A 145 -10.22 10.99 10.03
C ALA A 145 -9.18 11.00 8.91
N TYR A 146 -8.39 12.07 8.78
CA TYR A 146 -7.29 12.14 7.82
C TYR A 146 -6.20 11.09 8.09
N GLN A 147 -5.82 10.92 9.36
CA GLN A 147 -4.84 9.91 9.75
C GLN A 147 -5.32 8.49 9.45
N VAL A 148 -6.59 8.20 9.76
CA VAL A 148 -7.17 6.85 9.68
C VAL A 148 -7.57 6.47 8.25
N HIS A 149 -8.14 7.40 7.48
CA HIS A 149 -8.72 7.09 6.16
C HIS A 149 -7.87 7.54 4.97
N ILE A 150 -6.88 8.42 5.17
CA ILE A 150 -5.96 8.85 4.11
C ILE A 150 -4.54 8.36 4.37
N ILE A 151 -3.90 8.82 5.45
CA ILE A 151 -2.48 8.53 5.68
C ILE A 151 -2.27 7.03 5.83
N TYR A 152 -2.93 6.42 6.81
CA TYR A 152 -2.63 5.06 7.19
C TYR A 152 -2.90 4.04 6.06
N PRO A 153 -4.05 4.04 5.36
CA PRO A 153 -4.28 3.09 4.27
C PRO A 153 -3.33 3.29 3.07
N VAL A 154 -2.94 4.52 2.77
CA VAL A 154 -2.02 4.83 1.66
C VAL A 154 -0.59 4.42 2.01
N GLU A 155 -0.16 4.60 3.26
CA GLU A 155 1.10 4.06 3.78
C GLU A 155 1.11 2.53 3.76
N GLU A 156 0.01 1.88 4.16
CA GLU A 156 -0.12 0.42 4.11
C GLU A 156 -0.10 -0.13 2.68
N LEU A 157 -0.58 0.64 1.70
CA LEU A 157 -0.41 0.36 0.28
C LEU A 157 1.00 0.65 -0.24
N SER A 158 1.87 1.25 0.58
CA SER A 158 3.22 1.69 0.20
C SER A 158 3.24 2.68 -0.97
N LEU A 159 2.24 3.57 -1.07
CA LEU A 159 2.11 4.49 -2.20
C LEU A 159 2.54 5.92 -1.84
N ASN A 160 2.89 6.70 -2.87
CA ASN A 160 3.17 8.13 -2.72
C ASN A 160 1.90 8.91 -2.32
N ARG A 161 1.83 9.29 -1.04
CA ARG A 161 0.67 9.99 -0.45
C ARG A 161 0.30 11.28 -1.18
N ILE A 162 1.28 12.13 -1.48
CA ILE A 162 1.03 13.44 -2.12
C ILE A 162 0.38 13.22 -3.49
N HIS A 163 0.85 12.22 -4.24
CA HIS A 163 0.30 11.90 -5.55
C HIS A 163 -1.13 11.36 -5.47
N VAL A 164 -1.40 10.47 -4.51
CA VAL A 164 -2.75 9.92 -4.28
C VAL A 164 -3.73 11.03 -3.88
N GLU A 165 -3.35 11.93 -2.98
CA GLU A 165 -4.14 13.09 -2.58
C GLU A 165 -4.47 14.00 -3.78
N ASN A 166 -3.48 14.26 -4.64
CA ASN A 166 -3.67 15.07 -5.84
C ASN A 166 -4.67 14.41 -6.80
N LYS A 167 -4.59 13.09 -7.01
CA LYS A 167 -5.57 12.36 -7.82
C LYS A 167 -6.98 12.41 -7.20
N LEU A 168 -7.12 12.28 -5.87
CA LEU A 168 -8.41 12.41 -5.18
C LEU A 168 -9.03 13.79 -5.42
N LYS A 169 -8.28 14.86 -5.17
CA LYS A 169 -8.71 16.24 -5.39
C LYS A 169 -9.10 16.48 -6.85
N ALA A 170 -8.27 16.04 -7.79
CA ALA A 170 -8.54 16.19 -9.21
C ALA A 170 -9.79 15.41 -9.66
N ALA A 171 -10.02 14.21 -9.13
CA ALA A 171 -11.22 13.43 -9.42
C ALA A 171 -12.48 14.10 -8.84
N ALA A 172 -12.42 14.62 -7.61
CA ALA A 172 -13.55 15.30 -6.97
C ALA A 172 -13.92 16.62 -7.67
N ALA A 173 -12.93 17.42 -8.08
CA ALA A 173 -13.15 18.66 -8.82
C ALA A 173 -13.80 18.45 -10.22
N ARG A 174 -13.78 17.22 -10.74
CA ARG A 174 -14.24 16.85 -12.08
C ARG A 174 -15.54 16.06 -12.12
N GLN A 175 -16.33 16.05 -11.05
CA GLN A 175 -17.62 15.33 -10.99
C GLN A 175 -18.53 15.49 -12.24
N GLN A 176 -18.38 16.57 -13.02
CA GLN A 176 -19.20 16.86 -14.20
C GLN A 176 -18.43 16.86 -15.54
N HIS A 177 -17.11 16.65 -15.52
CA HIS A 177 -16.24 16.70 -16.71
C HIS A 177 -15.34 15.46 -16.76
N PRO A 178 -15.88 14.31 -17.24
CA PRO A 178 -15.08 13.11 -17.41
C PRO A 178 -13.93 13.36 -18.37
N GLY A 179 -12.76 12.83 -18.06
CA GLY A 179 -11.55 13.06 -18.86
C GLY A 179 -10.28 12.85 -18.05
N GLY A 180 -9.33 12.12 -18.65
CA GLY A 180 -8.04 11.80 -18.03
C GLY A 180 -7.17 13.04 -17.76
N ASP A 181 -6.45 13.01 -16.63
CA ASP A 181 -5.49 14.04 -16.23
C ASP A 181 -4.43 14.27 -17.30
N ILE A 182 -3.93 13.17 -17.85
CA ILE A 182 -2.83 13.14 -18.82
C ILE A 182 -3.20 13.84 -20.13
N GLN A 183 -4.38 13.55 -20.67
CA GLN A 183 -4.82 14.15 -21.93
C GLN A 183 -4.96 15.67 -21.79
N ARG A 184 -5.49 16.14 -20.66
CA ARG A 184 -5.61 17.57 -20.39
C ARG A 184 -4.24 18.26 -20.33
N LEU A 185 -3.27 17.68 -19.64
CA LEU A 185 -1.91 18.23 -19.57
C LEU A 185 -1.26 18.30 -20.97
N ILE A 186 -1.49 17.26 -21.79
CA ILE A 186 -1.06 17.23 -23.19
C ILE A 186 -1.73 18.33 -24.04
N ASP A 187 -3.04 18.53 -23.88
CA ASP A 187 -3.80 19.54 -24.63
C ASP A 187 -3.42 20.96 -24.23
N GLN A 188 -3.09 21.15 -22.95
CA GLN A 188 -2.57 22.40 -22.40
C GLN A 188 -1.06 22.58 -22.64
N CYS A 189 -0.40 21.65 -23.33
CA CYS A 189 1.06 21.65 -23.52
C CYS A 189 1.83 21.90 -22.21
N ASP A 190 1.30 21.43 -21.07
CA ASP A 190 1.89 21.62 -19.76
C ASP A 190 2.90 20.50 -19.49
N TRP A 191 4.03 20.62 -20.18
CA TRP A 191 5.06 19.58 -20.19
C TRP A 191 5.70 19.30 -18.82
N PRO A 192 5.99 20.29 -17.94
CA PRO A 192 6.50 20.01 -16.60
C PRO A 192 5.54 19.17 -15.75
N ASN A 193 4.25 19.51 -15.77
CA ASN A 193 3.25 18.76 -14.99
C ASN A 193 2.97 17.40 -15.63
N LEU A 194 3.02 17.28 -16.97
CA LEU A 194 2.94 15.99 -17.65
C LEU A 194 4.12 15.09 -17.30
N ALA A 195 5.35 15.61 -17.29
CA ALA A 195 6.55 14.87 -16.90
C ALA A 195 6.43 14.33 -15.47
N THR A 196 6.01 15.18 -14.54
CA THR A 196 5.78 14.81 -13.13
C THR A 196 4.69 13.73 -13.01
N ALA A 197 3.57 13.92 -13.70
CA ALA A 197 2.46 12.97 -13.66
C ALA A 197 2.87 11.59 -14.22
N LEU A 198 3.61 11.54 -15.34
CA LEU A 198 4.07 10.29 -15.95
C LEU A 198 5.02 9.50 -15.05
N ILE A 199 5.96 10.17 -14.37
CA ILE A 199 6.87 9.54 -13.40
C ILE A 199 6.07 8.96 -12.24
N ASN A 200 5.26 9.79 -11.59
CA ASN A 200 4.48 9.37 -10.43
C ASN A 200 3.44 8.29 -10.79
N ASP A 201 2.80 8.37 -11.95
CA ASP A 201 1.84 7.35 -12.41
C ASP A 201 2.52 6.04 -12.77
N ARG A 202 3.76 6.08 -13.27
CA ARG A 202 4.55 4.87 -13.50
C ARG A 202 4.92 4.19 -12.19
N GLU A 203 5.42 4.94 -11.22
CA GLU A 203 5.75 4.43 -9.87
C GLU A 203 4.50 3.85 -9.20
N LEU A 204 3.41 4.63 -9.17
CA LEU A 204 2.10 4.21 -8.68
C LEU A 204 1.63 2.92 -9.33
N ALA A 205 1.66 2.83 -10.67
CA ALA A 205 1.23 1.63 -11.39
C ALA A 205 2.13 0.42 -11.06
N ALA A 206 3.45 0.62 -10.99
CA ALA A 206 4.38 -0.45 -10.68
C ALA A 206 4.14 -1.02 -9.28
N GLU A 207 3.96 -0.16 -8.27
CA GLU A 207 3.67 -0.58 -6.91
C GLU A 207 2.27 -1.21 -6.80
N LEU A 208 1.26 -0.55 -7.34
CA LEU A 208 -0.13 -0.97 -7.25
C LEU A 208 -0.38 -2.34 -7.90
N PHE A 209 0.18 -2.59 -9.08
CA PHE A 209 -0.04 -3.84 -9.81
C PHE A 209 0.89 -4.99 -9.40
N GLN A 210 1.90 -4.74 -8.54
CA GLN A 210 2.67 -5.80 -7.87
C GLN A 210 1.93 -6.39 -6.66
N GLN A 211 0.91 -5.69 -6.15
CA GLN A 211 0.16 -6.12 -4.99
C GLN A 211 -0.83 -7.24 -5.34
N THR A 212 -1.11 -8.10 -4.36
CA THR A 212 -2.26 -9.00 -4.44
C THR A 212 -3.52 -8.14 -4.33
N PRO A 213 -4.40 -8.12 -5.34
CA PRO A 213 -5.59 -7.27 -5.27
C PRO A 213 -6.60 -7.85 -4.29
N LEU A 214 -7.18 -7.00 -3.45
CA LEU A 214 -8.33 -7.38 -2.63
C LEU A 214 -9.59 -7.59 -3.49
N ASN A 215 -9.66 -6.91 -4.64
CA ASN A 215 -10.68 -7.12 -5.67
C ASN A 215 -10.07 -7.64 -6.98
N PRO A 216 -10.14 -8.95 -7.26
CA PRO A 216 -9.55 -9.55 -8.46
C PRO A 216 -10.28 -9.17 -9.77
N GLU A 217 -11.51 -8.67 -9.71
CA GLU A 217 -12.27 -8.27 -10.92
C GLU A 217 -11.75 -6.95 -11.49
N CYS A 218 -11.21 -6.07 -10.65
CA CYS A 218 -10.61 -4.80 -11.07
C CYS A 218 -9.13 -4.94 -11.46
N PHE A 219 -8.48 -6.04 -11.07
CA PHE A 219 -7.04 -6.26 -11.18
C PHE A 219 -6.74 -7.61 -11.83
N ASN A 220 -6.40 -7.59 -13.11
CA ASN A 220 -5.71 -8.72 -13.73
C ASN A 220 -4.30 -8.29 -14.15
N ALA A 221 -3.36 -9.24 -14.16
CA ALA A 221 -1.96 -8.97 -14.52
C ALA A 221 -1.81 -8.37 -15.93
N ASN A 222 -2.80 -8.57 -16.81
CA ASN A 222 -2.82 -7.96 -18.14
C ASN A 222 -3.18 -6.48 -18.10
N THR A 223 -4.02 -6.04 -17.17
CA THR A 223 -4.36 -4.62 -16.96
C THR A 223 -3.12 -3.83 -16.58
N GLY A 224 -2.34 -4.31 -15.58
CA GLY A 224 -1.12 -3.63 -15.15
C GLY A 224 -0.08 -3.49 -16.27
N LYS A 225 0.16 -4.58 -17.02
CA LYS A 225 1.06 -4.55 -18.19
C LYS A 225 0.60 -3.55 -19.26
N LYS A 226 -0.70 -3.50 -19.55
CA LYS A 226 -1.26 -2.57 -20.54
C LYS A 226 -1.12 -1.11 -20.08
N VAL A 227 -1.41 -0.81 -18.82
CA VAL A 227 -1.28 0.54 -18.26
C VAL A 227 0.19 0.99 -18.32
N LEU A 228 1.13 0.18 -17.83
CA LEU A 228 2.56 0.50 -17.86
C LEU A 228 3.07 0.74 -19.29
N LEU A 229 2.67 -0.11 -20.24
CA LEU A 229 3.02 0.07 -21.65
C LEU A 229 2.48 1.40 -22.20
N ARG A 230 1.23 1.75 -21.89
CA ARG A 230 0.64 3.02 -22.34
C ARG A 230 1.31 4.23 -21.71
N ILE A 231 1.72 4.16 -20.46
CA ILE A 231 2.54 5.20 -19.81
C ILE A 231 3.85 5.38 -20.59
N ASP A 232 4.53 4.28 -20.92
CA ASP A 232 5.79 4.29 -21.68
C ASP A 232 5.61 4.86 -23.09
N GLU A 233 4.52 4.50 -23.78
CA GLU A 233 4.18 5.04 -25.10
C GLU A 233 3.92 6.55 -25.06
N VAL A 234 3.15 7.04 -24.08
CA VAL A 234 2.91 8.48 -23.90
C VAL A 234 4.23 9.19 -23.59
N THR A 235 5.07 8.61 -22.73
CA THR A 235 6.38 9.15 -22.39
C THR A 235 7.26 9.28 -23.63
N ALA A 236 7.45 8.21 -24.40
CA ALA A 236 8.27 8.21 -25.62
C ALA A 236 7.70 9.14 -26.71
N LYS A 237 6.38 9.33 -26.75
CA LYS A 237 5.72 10.20 -27.72
C LYS A 237 6.03 11.67 -27.48
N TYR A 238 6.09 12.11 -26.23
CA TYR A 238 6.25 13.53 -25.88
C TYR A 238 7.64 13.91 -25.34
N PHE A 239 8.44 12.94 -24.90
CA PHE A 239 9.78 13.16 -24.33
C PHE A 239 10.81 12.24 -24.99
N THR A 240 11.98 12.79 -25.35
CA THR A 240 13.14 12.00 -25.80
C THR A 240 14.03 11.58 -24.63
N GLN A 241 14.00 12.35 -23.55
CA GLN A 241 14.63 12.04 -22.27
C GLN A 241 13.70 12.54 -21.15
N LEU A 242 13.45 11.68 -20.17
CA LEU A 242 12.69 12.02 -18.96
C LEU A 242 13.40 11.37 -17.77
N THR A 243 14.20 12.16 -17.07
CA THR A 243 14.98 11.68 -15.91
C THR A 243 14.32 12.13 -14.60
N SER A 244 13.78 13.36 -14.59
CA SER A 244 12.99 13.89 -13.48
C SER A 244 12.00 14.94 -13.98
N SER A 245 11.11 15.41 -13.10
CA SER A 245 10.17 16.51 -13.39
C SER A 245 10.85 17.81 -13.82
N SER A 246 12.11 18.02 -13.42
CA SER A 246 12.92 19.20 -13.73
C SER A 246 13.95 18.97 -14.84
N ILE A 247 14.19 17.71 -15.23
CA ILE A 247 15.21 17.32 -16.21
C ILE A 247 14.55 16.43 -17.27
N TYR A 248 14.05 17.09 -18.32
CA TYR A 248 13.43 16.44 -19.47
C TYR A 248 13.77 17.13 -20.78
N THR A 249 13.76 16.36 -21.88
CA THR A 249 13.88 16.86 -23.25
C THR A 249 12.62 16.52 -24.02
N LEU A 250 12.02 17.52 -24.67
CA LEU A 250 10.83 17.35 -25.48
C LEU A 250 11.11 16.62 -26.80
N SER A 251 10.17 15.78 -27.21
CA SER A 251 10.20 15.19 -28.54
C SER A 251 9.85 16.20 -29.62
N LYS A 252 10.19 15.88 -30.88
CA LYS A 252 9.77 16.68 -32.05
C LYS A 252 8.26 16.90 -32.08
N GLN A 253 7.48 15.91 -31.64
CA GLN A 253 6.02 15.99 -31.62
C GLN A 253 5.52 16.98 -30.56
N ALA A 254 6.10 16.98 -29.35
CA ALA A 254 5.74 17.94 -28.30
C ALA A 254 6.11 19.39 -28.69
N ILE A 255 7.29 19.59 -29.29
CA ILE A 255 7.74 20.89 -29.79
C ILE A 255 6.77 21.41 -30.85
N HIS A 256 6.44 20.59 -31.84
CA HIS A 256 5.52 20.96 -32.91
C HIS A 256 4.10 21.26 -32.38
N ARG A 257 3.61 20.50 -31.39
CA ARG A 257 2.31 20.77 -30.75
C ARG A 257 2.32 22.11 -30.00
N SER A 258 3.40 22.41 -29.30
CA SER A 258 3.58 23.70 -28.61
C SER A 258 3.58 24.86 -29.61
N ALA A 259 4.29 24.72 -30.73
CA ALA A 259 4.34 25.72 -31.79
C ALA A 259 2.95 25.99 -32.40
N ARG A 260 2.17 24.94 -32.65
CA ARG A 260 0.78 25.07 -33.16
C ARG A 260 -0.15 25.80 -32.19
N ARG A 261 0.00 25.60 -30.89
CA ARG A 261 -0.77 26.31 -29.87
C ARG A 261 -0.36 27.78 -29.77
N GLY A 262 0.95 28.06 -29.85
CA GLY A 262 1.46 29.44 -29.90
C GLY A 262 1.00 30.22 -31.14
N SER A 263 0.76 29.53 -32.26
CA SER A 263 0.19 30.14 -33.48
C SER A 263 -1.34 30.21 -33.51
N SER A 264 -2.02 29.53 -32.59
CA SER A 264 -3.48 29.40 -32.55
C SER A 264 -4.03 30.18 -31.36
N THR A 265 -4.18 31.50 -31.50
CA THR A 265 -5.04 32.31 -30.62
C THR A 265 -6.50 32.05 -30.95
N THR A 266 -7.02 30.89 -30.54
CA THR A 266 -8.45 30.64 -30.37
C THR A 266 -8.66 29.84 -29.10
N ASP A 267 -9.54 30.36 -28.23
CA ASP A 267 -9.90 29.78 -26.94
C ASP A 267 -10.35 28.32 -27.06
N PRO A 268 -9.86 27.39 -26.21
CA PRO A 268 -10.37 26.04 -26.19
C PRO A 268 -11.54 25.97 -25.21
N THR A 269 -12.74 26.38 -25.64
CA THR A 269 -13.97 25.89 -25.01
C THR A 269 -14.59 24.85 -25.92
N THR A 270 -14.47 23.59 -25.50
CA THR A 270 -15.42 22.46 -25.61
C THR A 270 -14.64 21.17 -25.88
N PRO A 271 -14.48 20.25 -24.92
CA PRO A 271 -14.05 18.89 -25.21
C PRO A 271 -15.19 18.12 -25.87
N ASP A 272 -14.88 17.37 -26.92
CA ASP A 272 -15.80 16.43 -27.56
C ASP A 272 -16.30 15.40 -26.54
N ILE A 273 -17.61 15.45 -26.26
CA ILE A 273 -18.30 14.53 -25.36
C ILE A 273 -18.51 13.20 -26.11
N LEU A 274 -17.58 12.25 -25.95
CA LEU A 274 -17.87 10.85 -26.23
C LEU A 274 -18.74 10.28 -25.10
N ARG A 275 -20.07 10.37 -25.29
CA ARG A 275 -21.06 9.63 -24.49
C ARG A 275 -20.91 8.14 -24.76
N TYR A 276 -20.56 7.36 -23.75
CA TYR A 276 -20.75 5.90 -23.77
C TYR A 276 -21.26 5.37 -22.43
N LYS A 277 -22.00 4.26 -22.52
CA LYS A 277 -22.88 3.67 -21.50
C LYS A 277 -22.16 3.29 -20.20
N GLU A 278 -22.80 3.59 -19.08
CA GLU A 278 -22.46 3.11 -17.74
C GLU A 278 -22.44 1.56 -17.70
N GLU A 279 -21.33 0.98 -17.24
CA GLU A 279 -21.28 -0.42 -16.81
C GLU A 279 -21.55 -0.52 -15.29
N PRO A 280 -22.61 -1.23 -14.86
CA PRO A 280 -23.03 -1.32 -13.45
C PRO A 280 -22.13 -2.19 -12.55
N ALA A 281 -20.97 -2.65 -13.04
CA ALA A 281 -20.11 -3.62 -12.35
C ALA A 281 -19.46 -3.08 -11.06
N LEU A 282 -19.20 -1.77 -10.97
CA LEU A 282 -18.44 -1.18 -9.87
C LEU A 282 -19.23 -1.10 -8.55
N VAL A 283 -20.56 -0.96 -8.60
CA VAL A 283 -21.42 -0.87 -7.40
C VAL A 283 -21.75 -2.26 -6.83
N ALA A 284 -21.85 -3.28 -7.68
CA ALA A 284 -22.09 -4.66 -7.26
C ALA A 284 -20.87 -5.28 -6.55
N GLY A 285 -19.66 -4.90 -6.96
CA GLY A 285 -18.40 -5.37 -6.36
C GLY A 285 -18.26 -5.00 -4.88
N ALA A 286 -18.64 -3.77 -4.50
CA ALA A 286 -18.49 -3.29 -3.11
C ALA A 286 -19.42 -4.01 -2.12
N LYS A 287 -20.66 -4.33 -2.52
CA LYS A 287 -21.61 -5.08 -1.69
C LYS A 287 -21.20 -6.56 -1.57
N SER A 288 -20.80 -7.16 -2.68
CA SER A 288 -20.22 -8.52 -2.73
C SER A 288 -18.98 -8.66 -1.84
N LEU A 289 -18.14 -7.61 -1.76
CA LEU A 289 -16.95 -7.59 -0.91
C LEU A 289 -17.25 -7.36 0.57
N TYR A 290 -18.22 -6.52 0.93
CA TYR A 290 -18.71 -6.44 2.31
C TYR A 290 -19.24 -7.81 2.75
N ASP A 291 -20.02 -8.48 1.90
CA ASP A 291 -20.51 -9.82 2.17
C ASP A 291 -19.38 -10.86 2.18
N ARG A 292 -18.32 -10.73 1.37
CA ARG A 292 -17.14 -11.60 1.42
C ARG A 292 -16.19 -11.29 2.58
N LEU A 293 -16.14 -10.09 3.13
CA LEU A 293 -15.35 -9.78 4.33
C LEU A 293 -16.14 -10.17 5.60
N ALA A 294 -17.46 -9.97 5.58
CA ALA A 294 -18.37 -10.43 6.64
C ALA A 294 -18.51 -11.97 6.65
N ASN A 295 -18.48 -12.63 5.49
CA ASN A 295 -18.63 -14.09 5.37
C ASN A 295 -17.32 -14.85 5.04
N GLY A 296 -16.22 -14.16 4.72
CA GLY A 296 -14.92 -14.73 4.32
C GLY A 296 -14.05 -15.22 5.47
N LEU A 297 -14.52 -15.08 6.71
CA LEU A 297 -14.06 -15.86 7.85
C LEU A 297 -14.47 -17.34 7.77
N ARG A 298 -14.92 -17.84 6.61
CA ARG A 298 -15.01 -19.27 6.30
C ARG A 298 -13.61 -19.88 6.08
N LEU A 299 -12.81 -19.86 7.14
CA LEU A 299 -11.79 -20.87 7.36
C LEU A 299 -12.52 -22.22 7.46
N GLY A 300 -12.37 -23.03 6.41
CA GLY A 300 -12.79 -24.43 6.45
C GLY A 300 -12.15 -25.11 7.67
N GLY A 301 -12.98 -25.69 8.53
CA GLY A 301 -12.55 -26.57 9.60
C GLY A 301 -12.39 -25.90 10.98
N THR A 302 -13.41 -26.13 11.82
CA THR A 302 -13.29 -26.27 13.29
C THR A 302 -13.31 -25.02 14.18
N SER A 303 -14.37 -24.19 14.05
CA SER A 303 -14.76 -23.21 15.10
C SER A 303 -14.96 -23.85 16.50
N THR A 304 -15.31 -25.13 16.56
CA THR A 304 -15.49 -25.87 17.83
C THR A 304 -14.19 -26.43 18.41
N LYS A 305 -13.17 -26.78 17.61
CA LYS A 305 -11.88 -27.25 18.17
C LYS A 305 -10.99 -26.11 18.65
N LEU A 306 -10.98 -24.96 17.98
CA LEU A 306 -10.23 -23.78 18.44
C LEU A 306 -10.78 -23.21 19.76
N ARG A 307 -12.10 -23.27 19.97
CA ARG A 307 -12.71 -22.88 21.25
C ARG A 307 -12.33 -23.85 22.38
N SER A 308 -12.21 -25.15 22.09
CA SER A 308 -11.75 -26.14 23.07
C SER A 308 -10.25 -25.99 23.39
N LEU A 309 -9.40 -25.71 22.41
CA LEU A 309 -7.95 -25.52 22.60
C LEU A 309 -7.63 -24.19 23.31
N ALA A 310 -8.41 -23.14 23.06
CA ALA A 310 -8.28 -21.88 23.79
C ALA A 310 -8.69 -22.00 25.27
N HIS A 311 -9.69 -22.82 25.59
CA HIS A 311 -10.05 -23.11 26.98
C HIS A 311 -9.00 -23.96 27.71
N THR A 312 -8.40 -24.95 27.05
CA THR A 312 -7.36 -25.79 27.66
C THR A 312 -6.00 -25.07 27.82
N ALA A 313 -5.66 -24.16 26.90
CA ALA A 313 -4.44 -23.35 26.99
C ALA A 313 -4.56 -22.21 28.03
N SER A 314 -5.77 -21.64 28.20
CA SER A 314 -6.02 -20.61 29.20
C SER A 314 -6.03 -21.18 30.63
N SER A 315 -6.47 -22.42 30.84
CA SER A 315 -6.39 -23.09 32.16
C SER A 315 -4.97 -23.52 32.53
N ALA A 316 -4.15 -23.96 31.56
CA ALA A 316 -2.76 -24.36 31.82
C ALA A 316 -1.85 -23.16 32.17
N SER A 317 -2.10 -21.99 31.57
CA SER A 317 -1.35 -20.75 31.84
C SER A 317 -1.68 -20.13 33.20
N LEU A 318 -2.88 -20.33 33.74
CA LEU A 318 -3.30 -19.81 35.04
C LEU A 318 -2.79 -20.65 36.23
N ASP A 319 -2.62 -21.97 36.05
CA ASP A 319 -2.06 -22.85 37.09
C ASP A 319 -0.53 -22.72 37.24
N GLU A 320 0.19 -22.46 36.15
CA GLU A 320 1.65 -22.27 36.17
C GLU A 320 2.04 -20.92 36.82
N LYS A 321 1.23 -19.87 36.58
CA LYS A 321 1.42 -18.55 37.19
C LYS A 321 1.10 -18.55 38.69
N SER A 322 0.11 -19.34 39.11
CA SER A 322 -0.23 -19.54 40.53
C SER A 322 0.84 -20.34 41.29
N ARG A 323 1.49 -21.32 40.64
CA ARG A 323 2.60 -22.09 41.23
C ARG A 323 3.88 -21.27 41.41
N LEU A 324 4.21 -20.38 40.48
CA LEU A 324 5.40 -19.52 40.56
C LEU A 324 5.22 -18.34 41.55
N MET A 325 3.98 -17.89 41.77
CA MET A 325 3.68 -16.80 42.71
C MET A 325 3.45 -17.28 44.17
N GLY A 326 3.26 -18.59 44.39
CA GLY A 326 3.07 -19.18 45.73
C GLY A 326 4.36 -19.65 46.43
N ALA A 327 5.47 -19.80 45.70
CA ALA A 327 6.73 -20.32 46.26
C ALA A 327 7.59 -19.25 46.99
N GLY A 328 7.19 -17.98 46.97
CA GLY A 328 7.95 -16.86 47.54
C GLY A 328 7.48 -16.34 48.90
N LYS A 329 6.47 -16.96 49.54
CA LYS A 329 5.98 -16.53 50.87
C LYS A 329 5.89 -17.71 51.83
N ARG A 330 7.03 -18.12 52.40
CA ARG A 330 7.17 -18.78 53.71
C ARG A 330 8.66 -18.89 54.05
N SER A 331 9.19 -17.82 54.62
CA SER A 331 10.41 -17.81 55.46
C SER A 331 10.34 -16.58 56.36
N GLU A 332 9.49 -16.66 57.39
CA GLU A 332 9.74 -16.10 58.72
C GLU A 332 9.25 -17.13 59.74
#